data_AF-D3Q658-F1
#
_entry.id   AF-D3Q658-F1
#
_cell.length_a   1.000
_cell.length_b   1.000
_cell.length_c   1.000
_cell.angle_alpha   90.00
_cell.angle_beta   90.00
_cell.angle_gamma   90.00
#
_symmetry.space_group_name_H-M   'P 1'
#
loop_
_entity.id
_entity.type
_entity.pdbx_description
1 polymer ?
#
loop_
_entity_poly.entity_id
_entity_poly.type
_entity_poly.pdbx_seq_one_letter_code
_entity_poly.pdbx_strand_id
1 'polypeptide(L)'
;MTESPAFDHLLHCVPDVEATVAKYSAAGLPAHANEPFEGFHNGAWLLDVRYVEILTIVDRELFAPSAFGKATTGWMPTIDRLMGDGGGALNFAVNVTDVDATAERLRRQGHDVEVTTFSFDGSPVSFREAILTDAPPWAPFFITYTPSREEIWTKLAADRVNRGTHDLTGIVIETPRPDEAATWLSELTGVPRDEDTAAVPLPGATVHFVPGEADQITTLLLAEGNPPTTTVDGLALRPATN
;
A
#
# COMPACT_ATOMS: atom_id res chain seq x y z
N MET A 1 -15.61 15.66 -11.85
CA MET A 1 -15.01 14.56 -12.64
C MET A 1 -15.44 13.26 -11.99
N THR A 2 -15.60 12.19 -12.75
CA THR A 2 -15.86 10.86 -12.15
C THR A 2 -14.59 10.38 -11.47
N GLU A 3 -14.70 9.92 -10.21
CA GLU A 3 -13.59 9.32 -9.47
C GLU A 3 -13.11 8.07 -10.23
N SER A 4 -11.79 7.92 -10.41
CA SER A 4 -11.18 6.75 -11.06
C SER A 4 -10.22 6.08 -10.07
N PRO A 5 -10.74 5.38 -9.05
CA PRO A 5 -9.93 4.71 -8.05
C PRO A 5 -9.04 3.64 -8.70
N ALA A 6 -7.79 3.58 -8.28
CA ALA A 6 -6.83 2.59 -8.76
C ALA A 6 -5.86 2.20 -7.64
N PHE A 7 -5.36 0.97 -7.67
CA PHE A 7 -4.29 0.57 -6.76
C PHE A 7 -3.08 1.49 -6.96
N ASP A 8 -2.48 1.93 -5.86
CA ASP A 8 -1.27 2.74 -5.88
C ASP A 8 -0.10 1.91 -5.33
N HIS A 9 -0.07 1.68 -4.02
CA HIS A 9 1.02 0.91 -3.42
C HIS A 9 0.58 0.14 -2.19
N LEU A 10 1.39 -0.83 -1.78
CA LEU A 10 1.24 -1.53 -0.51
C LEU A 10 2.36 -1.12 0.46
N LEU A 11 2.01 -0.89 1.72
CA LEU A 11 2.96 -0.65 2.80
C LEU A 11 3.40 -1.96 3.45
N HIS A 12 4.69 -2.28 3.36
CA HIS A 12 5.32 -3.44 3.98
C HIS A 12 6.22 -2.97 5.12
N CYS A 13 5.75 -3.12 6.37
CA CYS A 13 6.51 -2.81 7.57
C CYS A 13 7.54 -3.91 7.84
N VAL A 14 8.81 -3.55 7.95
CA VAL A 14 9.90 -4.52 8.09
C VAL A 14 10.89 -4.14 9.19
N PRO A 15 11.59 -5.10 9.80
CA PRO A 15 12.65 -4.82 10.78
C PRO A 15 13.83 -4.01 10.23
N ASP A 16 14.19 -4.23 8.97
CA ASP A 16 15.38 -3.65 8.33
C ASP A 16 15.14 -3.53 6.81
N VAL A 17 15.08 -2.29 6.32
CA VAL A 17 14.78 -1.97 4.92
C VAL A 17 15.83 -2.50 3.96
N GLU A 18 17.12 -2.36 4.27
CA GLU A 18 18.19 -2.81 3.36
C GLU A 18 18.20 -4.33 3.23
N ALA A 19 18.05 -5.03 4.36
CA ALA A 19 17.97 -6.48 4.38
C ALA A 19 16.74 -6.98 3.62
N THR A 20 15.57 -6.33 3.76
CA THR A 20 14.37 -6.70 3.02
C THR A 20 14.50 -6.38 1.53
N VAL A 21 15.07 -5.24 1.14
CA VAL A 21 15.38 -4.91 -0.26
C VAL A 21 16.26 -5.98 -0.92
N ALA A 22 17.25 -6.50 -0.19
CA ALA A 22 18.08 -7.60 -0.67
C ALA A 22 17.27 -8.89 -0.86
N LYS A 23 16.32 -9.21 0.04
CA LYS A 23 15.42 -10.38 -0.11
C LYS A 23 14.47 -10.24 -1.30
N TYR A 24 13.89 -9.05 -1.54
CA TYR A 24 13.10 -8.77 -2.74
C TYR A 24 13.93 -8.98 -4.00
N SER A 25 15.14 -8.42 -4.04
CA SER A 25 16.04 -8.55 -5.19
C SER A 25 16.43 -10.00 -5.44
N ALA A 26 16.71 -10.77 -4.38
CA ALA A 26 16.99 -12.21 -4.48
C ALA A 26 15.78 -13.03 -4.96
N ALA A 27 14.56 -12.55 -4.72
CA ALA A 27 13.32 -13.13 -5.22
C ALA A 27 12.97 -12.70 -6.66
N GLY A 28 13.84 -11.94 -7.33
CA GLY A 28 13.60 -11.46 -8.70
C GLY A 28 12.75 -10.19 -8.79
N LEU A 29 12.58 -9.48 -7.68
CA LEU A 29 11.83 -8.22 -7.56
C LEU A 29 12.82 -7.09 -7.25
N PRO A 30 13.39 -6.40 -8.25
CA PRO A 30 14.42 -5.41 -8.00
C PRO A 30 13.88 -4.27 -7.14
N ALA A 31 14.47 -4.09 -5.96
CA ALA A 31 14.09 -3.05 -5.03
C ALA A 31 15.29 -2.15 -4.72
N HIS A 32 15.02 -0.98 -4.16
CA HIS A 32 16.03 -0.04 -3.69
C HIS A 32 15.66 0.48 -2.30
N ALA A 33 16.65 0.96 -1.57
CA ALA A 33 16.47 1.70 -0.32
C ALA A 33 16.77 3.18 -0.59
N ASN A 34 16.04 4.07 0.07
CA ASN A 34 16.32 5.51 0.10
C ASN A 34 17.15 5.84 1.35
N GLU A 35 17.75 7.03 1.39
CA GLU A 35 18.37 7.50 2.63
C GLU A 35 17.30 7.70 3.72
N PRO A 36 17.58 7.34 4.98
CA PRO A 36 16.67 7.63 6.09
C PRO A 36 16.35 9.12 6.20
N PHE A 37 15.09 9.43 6.49
CA PHE A 37 14.57 10.79 6.60
C PHE A 37 13.62 10.89 7.78
N GLU A 38 13.82 11.87 8.67
CA GLU A 38 12.95 12.14 9.83
C GLU A 38 12.62 10.90 10.70
N GLY A 39 13.60 10.03 10.95
CA GLY A 39 13.43 8.83 11.78
C GLY A 39 12.68 7.68 11.10
N PHE A 40 12.42 7.82 9.81
CA PHE A 40 11.83 6.83 8.92
C PHE A 40 12.86 6.38 7.88
N HIS A 41 12.82 5.12 7.51
CA HIS A 41 13.60 4.61 6.38
C HIS A 41 12.64 3.84 5.49
N ASN A 42 12.65 4.14 4.19
CA ASN A 42 11.92 3.37 3.21
C ASN A 42 12.78 2.95 2.02
N GLY A 43 12.21 2.04 1.26
CA GLY A 43 12.65 1.60 -0.03
C GLY A 43 11.43 1.20 -0.85
N ALA A 44 11.65 0.81 -2.10
CA ALA A 44 10.55 0.30 -2.90
C ALA A 44 10.99 -0.71 -3.95
N TRP A 45 10.11 -1.69 -4.19
CA TRP A 45 10.01 -2.34 -5.49
C TRP A 45 9.04 -1.53 -6.34
N LEU A 46 9.57 -0.81 -7.33
CA LEU A 46 8.81 0.05 -8.23
C LEU A 46 8.44 -0.73 -9.50
N LEU A 47 7.16 -0.77 -9.86
CA LEU A 47 6.68 -1.49 -11.05
C LEU A 47 6.38 -0.54 -12.21
N ASP A 48 5.57 0.45 -11.91
CA ASP A 48 5.15 1.55 -12.78
C ASP A 48 4.70 2.72 -11.88
N VAL A 49 3.52 3.28 -12.11
CA VAL A 49 2.88 4.15 -11.12
C VAL A 49 2.55 3.42 -9.81
N ARG A 50 2.61 2.07 -9.81
CA ARG A 50 2.44 1.18 -8.67
C ARG A 50 3.75 0.75 -8.06
N TYR A 51 3.74 0.49 -6.75
CA TYR A 51 4.90 -0.01 -6.04
C TYR A 51 4.56 -0.78 -4.75
N VAL A 52 5.56 -1.45 -4.18
CA VAL A 52 5.53 -1.91 -2.80
C VAL A 52 6.51 -1.04 -2.02
N GLU A 53 6.02 -0.26 -1.07
CA GLU A 53 6.84 0.50 -0.15
C GLU A 53 7.31 -0.40 0.99
N ILE A 54 8.64 -0.53 1.11
CA ILE A 54 9.29 -1.30 2.16
C ILE A 54 9.73 -0.29 3.21
N LEU A 55 9.21 -0.34 4.43
CA LEU A 55 9.39 0.74 5.38
C LEU A 55 9.65 0.29 6.81
N THR A 56 10.34 1.14 7.57
CA THR A 56 10.57 0.96 9.00
C THR A 56 10.76 2.30 9.72
N ILE A 57 10.54 2.29 11.03
CA ILE A 57 10.80 3.43 11.92
C ILE A 57 12.15 3.18 12.59
N VAL A 58 13.17 3.97 12.23
CA VAL A 58 14.55 3.84 12.74
C VAL A 58 14.81 4.70 13.98
N ASP A 59 14.05 5.79 14.15
CA ASP A 59 14.12 6.65 15.34
C ASP A 59 12.71 7.16 15.68
N ARG A 60 12.11 6.61 16.75
CA ARG A 60 10.73 6.95 17.16
C ARG A 60 10.60 8.37 17.71
N GLU A 61 11.63 8.89 18.37
CA GLU A 61 11.58 10.23 18.95
C GLU A 61 11.60 11.29 17.85
N LEU A 62 12.38 11.04 16.80
CA LEU A 62 12.41 11.87 15.60
C LEU A 62 11.18 11.67 14.70
N PHE A 63 10.70 10.44 14.57
CA PHE A 63 9.55 10.08 13.73
C PHE A 63 8.23 10.62 14.26
N ALA A 64 7.94 10.46 15.56
CA ALA A 64 6.65 10.84 16.15
C ALA A 64 6.18 12.28 15.84
N PRO A 65 7.02 13.33 15.92
CA PRO A 65 6.60 14.69 15.58
C PRO A 65 6.57 14.99 14.07
N SER A 66 7.12 14.13 13.21
CA SER A 66 7.16 14.30 11.75
C SER A 66 5.75 14.27 11.12
N ALA A 67 5.64 14.67 9.85
CA ALA A 67 4.37 14.54 9.13
C ALA A 67 3.92 13.08 9.01
N PHE A 68 4.86 12.17 8.75
CA PHE A 68 4.61 10.73 8.65
C PHE A 68 4.19 10.14 10.00
N GLY A 69 4.87 10.50 11.08
CA GLY A 69 4.53 10.02 12.43
C GLY A 69 3.15 10.46 12.88
N LYS A 70 2.77 11.71 12.58
CA LYS A 70 1.41 12.20 12.87
C LYS A 70 0.36 11.44 12.07
N ALA A 71 0.53 11.31 10.76
CA ALA A 71 -0.43 10.62 9.89
C ALA A 71 -0.62 9.15 10.24
N THR A 72 0.43 8.50 10.72
CA THR A 72 0.42 7.06 11.07
C THR A 72 0.08 6.80 12.54
N THR A 73 -0.29 7.82 13.33
CA THR A 73 -0.57 7.67 14.78
C THR A 73 -1.59 6.56 15.06
N GLY A 74 -2.69 6.52 14.31
CA GLY A 74 -3.73 5.49 14.45
C GLY A 74 -3.26 4.08 14.10
N TRP A 75 -2.20 3.95 13.29
CA TRP A 75 -1.63 2.68 12.86
C TRP A 75 -0.50 2.18 13.76
N MET A 76 0.02 3.00 14.68
CA MET A 76 1.15 2.63 15.55
C MET A 76 0.95 1.28 16.26
N PRO A 77 -0.22 0.96 16.85
CA PRO A 77 -0.41 -0.35 17.48
C PRO A 77 -0.25 -1.53 16.50
N THR A 78 -0.70 -1.38 15.27
CA THR A 78 -0.55 -2.39 14.21
C THR A 78 0.90 -2.49 13.77
N ILE A 79 1.58 -1.36 13.57
CA ILE A 79 3.01 -1.33 13.23
C ILE A 79 3.82 -2.02 14.33
N ASP A 80 3.57 -1.72 15.60
CA ASP A 80 4.26 -2.34 16.73
C ASP A 80 4.07 -3.86 16.75
N ARG A 81 2.84 -4.32 16.48
CA ARG A 81 2.55 -5.76 16.36
C ARG A 81 3.33 -6.40 15.20
N LEU A 82 3.25 -5.84 14.00
CA LEU A 82 3.94 -6.36 12.82
C LEU A 82 5.45 -6.43 13.04
N MET A 83 6.03 -5.39 13.64
CA MET A 83 7.45 -5.36 13.98
C MET A 83 7.82 -6.42 15.03
N GLY A 84 6.94 -6.68 16.00
CA GLY A 84 7.09 -7.78 16.96
C GLY A 84 7.01 -9.17 16.32
N ASP A 85 6.24 -9.31 15.25
CA ASP A 85 6.08 -10.55 14.46
C ASP A 85 7.21 -10.75 13.41
N GLY A 86 8.13 -9.79 13.29
CA GLY A 86 9.25 -9.83 12.34
C GLY A 86 8.97 -9.21 10.97
N GLY A 87 7.88 -8.46 10.85
CA GLY A 87 7.45 -7.74 9.65
C GLY A 87 6.07 -8.17 9.15
N GLY A 88 5.52 -7.41 8.20
CA GLY A 88 4.33 -7.77 7.45
C GLY A 88 3.69 -6.58 6.74
N ALA A 89 2.68 -6.85 5.93
CA ALA A 89 1.92 -5.81 5.25
C ALA A 89 1.00 -5.07 6.23
N LEU A 90 1.09 -3.74 6.23
CA LEU A 90 0.26 -2.87 7.07
C LEU A 90 -1.09 -2.64 6.41
N ASN A 91 -1.09 -1.90 5.31
CA ASN A 91 -2.26 -1.57 4.49
C ASN A 91 -1.81 -1.24 3.06
N PHE A 92 -2.70 -0.66 2.26
CA PHE A 92 -2.43 -0.25 0.89
C PHE A 92 -3.08 1.10 0.57
N ALA A 93 -2.63 1.72 -0.50
CA ALA A 93 -3.12 3.00 -0.99
C ALA A 93 -3.97 2.82 -2.24
N VAL A 94 -5.04 3.60 -2.32
CA VAL A 94 -5.86 3.76 -3.53
C VAL A 94 -5.68 5.16 -4.06
N ASN A 95 -5.11 5.28 -5.25
CA ASN A 95 -5.05 6.55 -5.95
C ASN A 95 -6.44 7.00 -6.36
N VAL A 96 -6.75 8.27 -6.08
CA VAL A 96 -7.99 8.92 -6.48
C VAL A 96 -7.68 10.26 -7.14
N THR A 97 -8.62 10.71 -7.97
CA THR A 97 -8.50 11.98 -8.70
C THR A 97 -8.49 13.19 -7.77
N ASP A 98 -9.28 13.14 -6.69
CA ASP A 98 -9.43 14.24 -5.73
C ASP A 98 -9.73 13.70 -4.34
N VAL A 99 -8.71 13.67 -3.49
CA VAL A 99 -8.80 13.15 -2.12
C VAL A 99 -9.79 13.94 -1.24
N ASP A 100 -10.05 15.23 -1.50
CA ASP A 100 -11.03 15.99 -0.72
C ASP A 100 -12.44 15.53 -1.04
N ALA A 101 -12.74 15.33 -2.32
CA ALA A 101 -14.02 14.82 -2.76
C ALA A 101 -14.25 13.39 -2.23
N THR A 102 -13.23 12.54 -2.25
CA THR A 102 -13.26 11.20 -1.64
C THR A 102 -13.52 11.29 -0.13
N ALA A 103 -12.78 12.14 0.60
CA ALA A 103 -12.97 12.31 2.03
C ALA A 103 -14.38 12.83 2.38
N GLU A 104 -14.93 13.78 1.62
CA GLU A 104 -16.31 14.27 1.82
C GLU A 104 -17.34 13.17 1.55
N ARG A 105 -17.14 12.35 0.51
CA ARG A 105 -17.99 11.19 0.22
C ARG A 105 -17.98 10.19 1.38
N LEU A 106 -16.80 9.80 1.85
CA LEU A 106 -16.62 8.85 2.93
C LEU A 106 -17.22 9.34 4.25
N ARG A 107 -17.03 10.61 4.60
CA ARG A 107 -17.67 11.21 5.79
C ARG A 107 -19.20 11.21 5.69
N ARG A 108 -19.77 11.45 4.50
CA ARG A 108 -21.22 11.33 4.27
C ARG A 108 -21.74 9.88 4.38
N GLN A 109 -20.88 8.90 4.14
CA GLN A 109 -21.17 7.48 4.36
C GLN A 109 -21.01 7.07 5.84
N GLY A 110 -20.55 7.97 6.70
CA GLY A 110 -20.45 7.76 8.15
C GLY A 110 -19.04 7.41 8.65
N HIS A 111 -18.02 7.48 7.79
CA HIS A 111 -16.64 7.19 8.19
C HIS A 111 -15.94 8.37 8.86
N ASP A 112 -15.06 8.04 9.81
CA ASP A 112 -14.13 8.99 10.41
C ASP A 112 -12.88 9.10 9.52
N VAL A 113 -12.72 10.27 8.88
CA VAL A 113 -11.66 10.50 7.89
C VAL A 113 -10.77 11.67 8.30
N GLU A 114 -9.47 11.41 8.40
CA GLU A 114 -8.43 12.43 8.55
C GLU A 114 -7.76 12.70 7.20
N VAL A 115 -7.49 13.97 6.90
CA VAL A 115 -6.80 14.36 5.66
C VAL A 115 -5.49 15.04 5.98
N THR A 116 -4.39 14.51 5.45
CA THR A 116 -3.03 15.02 5.66
C THR A 116 -2.41 15.44 4.33
N THR A 117 -1.63 16.52 4.34
CA THR A 117 -0.89 17.02 3.18
C THR A 117 0.61 16.87 3.44
N PHE A 118 1.31 16.29 2.47
CA PHE A 118 2.76 16.09 2.49
C PHE A 118 3.40 16.92 1.38
N SER A 119 4.30 17.81 1.78
CA SER A 119 5.10 18.64 0.87
C SER A 119 6.48 18.81 1.49
N PHE A 120 7.51 18.51 0.72
CA PHE A 120 8.90 18.55 1.18
C PHE A 120 9.65 19.66 0.47
N ASP A 121 10.46 20.42 1.21
CA ASP A 121 11.27 21.48 0.63
C ASP A 121 12.22 20.92 -0.44
N GLY A 122 12.18 21.50 -1.63
CA GLY A 122 12.99 21.07 -2.78
C GLY A 122 12.43 19.87 -3.56
N SER A 123 11.33 19.24 -3.10
CA SER A 123 10.63 18.23 -3.87
C SER A 123 9.66 18.89 -4.87
N PRO A 124 9.66 18.49 -6.15
CA PRO A 124 8.63 18.90 -7.11
C PRO A 124 7.33 18.10 -6.94
N VAL A 125 7.29 17.16 -6.00
CA VAL A 125 6.16 16.28 -5.71
C VAL A 125 5.61 16.58 -4.32
N SER A 126 4.30 16.78 -4.25
CA SER A 126 3.51 16.73 -3.04
C SER A 126 2.36 15.74 -3.19
N PHE A 127 1.80 15.30 -2.07
CA PHE A 127 0.65 14.42 -2.08
C PHE A 127 -0.23 14.66 -0.87
N ARG A 128 -1.46 14.18 -0.96
CA ARG A 128 -2.46 14.30 0.10
C ARG A 128 -3.15 12.97 0.29
N GLU A 129 -3.39 12.63 1.56
CA GLU A 129 -3.92 11.35 1.96
C GLU A 129 -5.18 11.52 2.78
N ALA A 130 -6.20 10.68 2.52
CA ALA A 130 -7.35 10.50 3.38
C ALA A 130 -7.26 9.13 4.06
N ILE A 131 -7.19 9.13 5.38
CA ILE A 131 -7.03 7.96 6.23
C ILE A 131 -8.33 7.73 7.00
N LEU A 132 -8.85 6.50 6.96
CA LEU A 132 -9.96 6.08 7.82
C LEU A 132 -9.43 5.70 9.21
N THR A 133 -10.04 6.23 10.25
CA THR A 133 -9.67 5.92 11.65
C THR A 133 -10.64 4.95 12.33
N ASP A 134 -11.73 4.59 11.66
CA ASP A 134 -12.78 3.67 12.10
C ASP A 134 -12.79 2.33 11.32
N ALA A 135 -11.74 2.05 10.54
CA ALA A 135 -11.67 0.89 9.64
C ALA A 135 -10.70 -0.21 10.14
N PRO A 136 -10.82 -1.45 9.64
CA PRO A 136 -9.84 -2.51 9.92
C PRO A 136 -8.41 -2.09 9.56
N PRO A 137 -7.36 -2.60 10.23
CA PRO A 137 -5.99 -2.14 9.98
C PRO A 137 -5.50 -2.29 8.55
N TRP A 138 -6.01 -3.27 7.79
CA TRP A 138 -5.66 -3.49 6.38
C TRP A 138 -6.38 -2.54 5.40
N ALA A 139 -7.38 -1.79 5.87
CA ALA A 139 -8.18 -0.89 5.05
C ALA A 139 -7.30 0.10 4.28
N PRO A 140 -7.68 0.45 3.04
CA PRO A 140 -6.88 1.38 2.29
C PRO A 140 -6.98 2.80 2.85
N PHE A 141 -5.93 3.57 2.61
CA PHE A 141 -6.02 5.03 2.58
C PHE A 141 -6.07 5.52 1.13
N PHE A 142 -6.55 6.74 0.93
CA PHE A 142 -6.73 7.32 -0.41
C PHE A 142 -5.71 8.41 -0.67
N ILE A 143 -5.13 8.44 -1.86
CA ILE A 143 -4.02 9.36 -2.18
C ILE A 143 -4.23 10.12 -3.48
N THR A 144 -3.89 11.41 -3.49
CA THR A 144 -3.77 12.23 -4.70
C THR A 144 -2.41 12.92 -4.73
N TYR A 145 -1.74 12.88 -5.88
CA TYR A 145 -0.42 13.48 -6.10
C TYR A 145 -0.51 14.81 -6.86
N THR A 146 0.47 15.69 -6.64
CA THR A 146 0.72 16.89 -7.46
C THR A 146 2.21 16.97 -7.80
N PRO A 147 2.62 16.90 -9.10
CA PRO A 147 1.78 16.58 -10.27
C PRO A 147 1.23 15.14 -10.21
N SER A 148 0.38 14.73 -11.16
CA SER A 148 -0.23 13.39 -11.12
C SER A 148 0.84 12.29 -11.10
N ARG A 149 0.51 11.10 -10.56
CA ARG A 149 1.46 9.99 -10.49
C ARG A 149 1.95 9.54 -11.87
N GLU A 150 1.14 9.68 -12.91
CA GLU A 150 1.53 9.40 -14.29
C GLU A 150 2.56 10.42 -14.80
N GLU A 151 2.40 11.69 -14.43
CA GLU A 151 3.40 12.72 -14.75
C GLU A 151 4.70 12.50 -13.96
N ILE A 152 4.60 12.15 -12.67
CA ILE A 152 5.75 11.79 -11.83
C ILE A 152 6.50 10.63 -12.50
N TRP A 153 5.79 9.55 -12.83
CA TRP A 153 6.37 8.37 -13.47
C TRP A 153 7.07 8.73 -14.78
N THR A 154 6.37 9.43 -15.68
CA THR A 154 6.88 9.78 -17.01
C THR A 154 8.08 10.73 -16.95
N LYS A 155 8.09 11.70 -16.03
CA LYS A 155 9.11 12.76 -15.99
C LYS A 155 10.29 12.43 -15.09
N LEU A 156 10.08 11.62 -14.05
CA LEU A 156 11.04 11.47 -12.95
C LEU A 156 11.56 10.04 -12.78
N ALA A 157 10.81 9.02 -13.20
CA ALA A 157 11.09 7.62 -12.83
C ALA A 157 11.31 6.65 -14.01
N ALA A 158 10.59 6.79 -15.12
CA ALA A 158 10.48 5.73 -16.14
C ALA A 158 11.81 5.17 -16.66
N ASP A 159 12.83 6.00 -16.89
CA ASP A 159 14.13 5.57 -17.40
C ASP A 159 15.14 5.14 -16.31
N ARG A 160 14.75 5.27 -15.04
CA ARG A 160 15.64 5.06 -13.87
C ARG A 160 15.25 3.85 -13.03
N VAL A 161 14.12 3.22 -13.33
CA VAL A 161 13.55 2.14 -12.54
C VAL A 161 13.69 0.81 -13.27
N ASN A 162 14.21 -0.19 -12.57
CA ASN A 162 14.18 -1.57 -13.02
C ASN A 162 12.98 -2.29 -12.39
N ARG A 163 11.89 -2.47 -13.13
CA ARG A 163 10.70 -3.17 -12.62
C ARG A 163 10.92 -4.67 -12.39
N GLY A 164 11.94 -5.26 -13.03
CA GLY A 164 12.15 -6.70 -13.09
C GLY A 164 11.27 -7.39 -14.13
N THR A 165 11.12 -8.71 -14.00
CA THR A 165 10.35 -9.56 -14.95
C THR A 165 8.97 -9.94 -14.45
N HIS A 166 8.63 -9.59 -13.22
CA HIS A 166 7.37 -9.93 -12.57
C HIS A 166 6.48 -8.70 -12.49
N ASP A 167 5.17 -8.91 -12.51
CA ASP A 167 4.17 -7.89 -12.30
C ASP A 167 3.33 -8.20 -11.06
N LEU A 168 2.91 -7.17 -10.33
CA LEU A 168 1.96 -7.28 -9.23
C LEU A 168 0.55 -7.29 -9.81
N THR A 169 -0.20 -8.36 -9.60
CA THR A 169 -1.57 -8.46 -10.13
C THR A 169 -2.63 -8.44 -9.04
N GLY A 170 -2.26 -8.66 -7.79
CA GLY A 170 -3.19 -8.60 -6.67
C GLY A 170 -2.54 -8.71 -5.30
N ILE A 171 -3.36 -8.49 -4.29
CA ILE A 171 -3.04 -8.75 -2.89
C ILE A 171 -4.11 -9.65 -2.29
N VAL A 172 -3.74 -10.44 -1.28
CA VAL A 172 -4.68 -11.29 -0.55
C VAL A 172 -4.80 -10.81 0.88
N ILE A 173 -6.05 -10.59 1.30
CA ILE A 173 -6.45 -10.27 2.66
C ILE A 173 -7.10 -11.52 3.25
N GLU A 174 -6.51 -12.04 4.32
CA GLU A 174 -7.14 -13.08 5.13
C GLU A 174 -8.07 -12.40 6.13
N THR A 175 -9.35 -12.80 6.19
CA THR A 175 -10.34 -12.21 7.10
C THR A 175 -11.45 -13.20 7.47
N PRO A 176 -12.07 -13.10 8.67
CA PRO A 176 -13.11 -14.04 9.09
C PRO A 176 -14.38 -13.97 8.23
N ARG A 177 -14.60 -12.84 7.53
CA ARG A 177 -15.81 -12.58 6.73
C ARG A 177 -15.47 -12.02 5.35
N PRO A 178 -14.95 -12.85 4.42
CA PRO A 178 -14.45 -12.39 3.12
C PRO A 178 -15.48 -11.64 2.28
N ASP A 179 -16.71 -12.14 2.20
CA ASP A 179 -17.78 -11.50 1.43
C ASP A 179 -18.17 -10.13 1.97
N GLU A 180 -18.22 -9.99 3.30
CA GLU A 180 -18.53 -8.71 3.94
C GLU A 180 -17.41 -7.69 3.71
N ALA A 181 -16.15 -8.14 3.81
CA ALA A 181 -14.98 -7.31 3.55
C ALA A 181 -14.89 -6.87 2.07
N ALA A 182 -15.21 -7.76 1.13
CA ALA A 182 -15.26 -7.44 -0.30
C ALA A 182 -16.37 -6.43 -0.63
N THR A 183 -17.57 -6.61 -0.06
CA THR A 183 -18.67 -5.63 -0.20
C THR A 183 -18.26 -4.28 0.38
N TRP A 184 -17.70 -4.27 1.59
CA TRP A 184 -17.27 -3.05 2.26
C TRP A 184 -16.22 -2.30 1.43
N LEU A 185 -15.20 -2.99 0.92
CA LEU A 185 -14.18 -2.35 0.06
C LEU A 185 -14.78 -1.85 -1.27
N SER A 186 -15.73 -2.59 -1.83
CA SER A 186 -16.45 -2.18 -3.05
C SER A 186 -17.24 -0.89 -2.84
N GLU A 187 -17.97 -0.76 -1.73
CA GLU A 187 -18.71 0.44 -1.36
C GLU A 187 -17.78 1.62 -1.04
N LEU A 188 -16.66 1.34 -0.37
CA LEU A 188 -15.66 2.33 0.01
C LEU A 188 -15.00 2.96 -1.22
N THR A 189 -14.62 2.14 -2.20
CA THR A 189 -13.91 2.56 -3.40
C THR A 189 -14.84 2.96 -4.54
N GLY A 190 -16.09 2.49 -4.54
CA GLY A 190 -17.00 2.61 -5.67
C GLY A 190 -16.68 1.67 -6.84
N VAL A 191 -15.73 0.74 -6.67
CA VAL A 191 -15.40 -0.29 -7.66
C VAL A 191 -16.25 -1.53 -7.39
N PRO A 192 -17.07 -2.00 -8.35
CA PRO A 192 -17.86 -3.21 -8.16
C PRO A 192 -16.97 -4.41 -7.84
N ARG A 193 -17.30 -5.14 -6.77
CA ARG A 193 -16.71 -6.47 -6.50
C ARG A 193 -17.08 -7.46 -7.61
N ASP A 194 -16.28 -8.50 -7.71
CA ASP A 194 -16.64 -9.70 -8.45
C ASP A 194 -17.84 -10.40 -7.76
N GLU A 195 -18.79 -10.90 -8.56
CA GLU A 195 -20.01 -11.53 -8.03
C GLU A 195 -19.79 -12.98 -7.60
N ASP A 196 -18.84 -13.67 -8.23
CA ASP A 196 -18.55 -15.09 -8.02
C ASP A 196 -17.43 -15.32 -7.00
N THR A 197 -16.63 -14.29 -6.74
CA THR A 197 -15.48 -14.34 -5.82
C THR A 197 -15.52 -13.17 -4.83
N ALA A 198 -14.97 -13.38 -3.63
CA ALA A 198 -14.78 -12.29 -2.67
C ALA A 198 -13.56 -11.46 -3.09
N ALA A 199 -13.69 -10.69 -4.17
CA ALA A 199 -12.59 -9.89 -4.73
C ALA A 199 -13.08 -8.52 -5.27
N VAL A 200 -12.22 -7.51 -5.18
CA VAL A 200 -12.44 -6.18 -5.76
C VAL A 200 -11.36 -5.90 -6.80
N PRO A 201 -11.70 -5.86 -8.11
CA PRO A 201 -10.75 -5.68 -9.20
C PRO A 201 -10.36 -4.20 -9.37
N LEU A 202 -9.61 -3.64 -8.41
CA LEU A 202 -9.08 -2.29 -8.56
C LEU A 202 -8.15 -2.24 -9.78
N PRO A 203 -8.25 -1.22 -10.65
CA PRO A 203 -7.28 -1.01 -11.70
C PRO A 203 -5.85 -1.04 -11.14
N GLY A 204 -5.01 -1.91 -11.67
CA GLY A 204 -3.63 -2.09 -11.23
C GLY A 204 -3.39 -3.23 -10.24
N ALA A 205 -4.35 -3.66 -9.42
CA ALA A 205 -4.21 -4.86 -8.59
C ALA A 205 -5.56 -5.31 -8.05
N THR A 206 -5.88 -6.60 -8.16
CA THR A 206 -7.10 -7.15 -7.55
C THR A 206 -6.89 -7.38 -6.05
N VAL A 207 -7.83 -6.94 -5.23
CA VAL A 207 -7.84 -7.24 -3.78
C VAL A 207 -8.70 -8.46 -3.56
N HIS A 208 -8.09 -9.57 -3.18
CA HIS A 208 -8.77 -10.84 -2.90
C HIS A 208 -8.97 -11.00 -1.40
N PHE A 209 -10.13 -11.48 -1.00
CA PHE A 209 -10.44 -11.83 0.39
C PHE A 209 -10.58 -13.34 0.51
N VAL A 210 -9.87 -13.92 1.49
CA VAL A 210 -9.91 -15.35 1.78
C VAL A 210 -10.28 -15.59 3.25
N PRO A 211 -10.94 -16.70 3.59
CA PRO A 211 -11.27 -17.01 4.97
C PRO A 211 -10.02 -17.18 5.84
N GLY A 212 -10.02 -16.56 7.01
CA GLY A 212 -9.07 -16.86 8.07
C GLY A 212 -9.07 -15.82 9.19
N GLU A 213 -8.41 -16.12 10.30
CA GLU A 213 -8.54 -15.34 11.56
C GLU A 213 -7.55 -14.18 11.66
N ALA A 214 -6.60 -14.08 10.73
CA ALA A 214 -5.52 -13.09 10.82
C ALA A 214 -5.98 -11.64 10.62
N ASP A 215 -7.09 -11.42 9.91
CA ASP A 215 -7.66 -10.11 9.54
C ASP A 215 -6.58 -9.10 9.09
N GLN A 216 -5.79 -9.50 8.08
CA GLN A 216 -4.62 -8.74 7.59
C GLN A 216 -4.27 -9.11 6.13
N ILE A 217 -3.45 -8.28 5.48
CA ILE A 217 -2.87 -8.60 4.17
C ILE A 217 -1.76 -9.64 4.37
N THR A 218 -1.81 -10.75 3.63
CA THR A 218 -0.88 -11.88 3.81
C THR A 218 -0.03 -12.18 2.58
N THR A 219 -0.49 -11.80 1.39
CA THR A 219 0.14 -12.26 0.14
C THR A 219 0.12 -11.19 -0.95
N LEU A 220 1.22 -11.11 -1.71
CA LEU A 220 1.28 -10.50 -3.03
C LEU A 220 1.12 -11.59 -4.10
N LEU A 221 0.21 -11.37 -5.04
CA LEU A 221 0.00 -12.20 -6.22
C LEU A 221 0.75 -11.60 -7.40
N LEU A 222 1.59 -12.44 -8.01
CA LEU A 222 2.55 -12.03 -9.02
C LEU A 222 2.29 -12.76 -10.34
N ALA A 223 2.41 -12.06 -11.46
CA ALA A 223 2.36 -12.63 -12.80
C ALA A 223 3.67 -12.35 -13.55
N GLU A 224 3.71 -12.81 -14.81
CA GLU A 224 4.85 -12.72 -15.73
C GLU A 224 6.09 -13.53 -15.30
N GLY A 225 6.77 -14.13 -16.28
CA GLY A 225 7.93 -14.99 -16.02
C GLY A 225 7.60 -16.24 -15.22
N ASN A 226 8.39 -16.52 -14.18
CA ASN A 226 8.18 -17.60 -13.21
C ASN A 226 8.20 -17.02 -11.78
N PRO A 227 7.07 -16.47 -11.28
CA PRO A 227 7.05 -15.76 -10.01
C PRO A 227 7.55 -16.62 -8.84
N PRO A 228 8.25 -16.02 -7.87
CA PRO A 228 8.76 -16.76 -6.72
C PRO A 228 7.62 -17.30 -5.85
N THR A 229 7.88 -18.40 -5.17
CA THR A 229 7.05 -18.89 -4.05
C THR A 229 7.90 -18.83 -2.78
N THR A 230 7.86 -17.70 -2.10
CA THR A 230 8.67 -17.44 -0.90
C THR A 230 7.95 -16.48 0.06
N THR A 231 8.50 -16.24 1.24
CA THR A 231 8.00 -15.22 2.17
C THR A 231 9.13 -14.26 2.47
N VAL A 232 8.85 -12.97 2.39
CA VAL A 232 9.76 -11.90 2.77
C VAL A 232 9.15 -11.19 3.96
N ASP A 233 9.77 -11.33 5.13
CA ASP A 233 9.43 -10.58 6.35
C ASP A 233 7.92 -10.55 6.66
N GLY A 234 7.31 -11.74 6.69
CA GLY A 234 5.88 -11.91 6.99
C GLY A 234 4.95 -11.81 5.78
N LEU A 235 5.42 -11.29 4.64
CA LEU A 235 4.62 -11.15 3.41
C LEU A 235 4.92 -12.28 2.41
N ALA A 236 3.91 -13.08 2.07
CA ALA A 236 4.05 -14.13 1.08
C ALA A 236 4.09 -13.58 -0.36
N LEU A 237 4.97 -14.13 -1.19
CA LEU A 237 5.02 -13.88 -2.64
C LEU A 237 4.58 -15.16 -3.35
N ARG A 238 3.53 -15.08 -4.16
CA ARG A 238 2.94 -16.25 -4.84
C ARG A 238 2.63 -15.94 -6.30
N PRO A 239 2.72 -16.93 -7.21
CA PRO A 239 2.14 -16.79 -8.54
C PRO A 239 0.63 -16.56 -8.45
N ALA A 240 0.10 -15.66 -9.27
CA ALA A 240 -1.33 -15.55 -9.49
C ALA A 240 -1.82 -16.85 -10.15
N THR A 241 -2.85 -17.47 -9.57
CA THR A 241 -3.53 -18.60 -10.19
C THR A 241 -4.44 -18.06 -11.30
N ASN A 242 -4.20 -18.50 -12.53
CA ASN A 242 -5.10 -18.25 -13.67
C ASN A 242 -6.46 -18.92 -13.46
#